data_AF-A0A951J6J3-F1
#
_entry.id   AF-A0A951J6J3-F1
#
_cell.length_a   1.000
_cell.length_b   1.000
_cell.length_c   1.000
_cell.angle_alpha   90.00
_cell.angle_beta   90.00
_cell.angle_gamma   90.00
#
_symmetry.space_group_name_H-M   'P 1'
#
loop_
_entity.id
_entity.type
_entity.pdbx_description
1 polymer ?
#
loop_
_entity_poly.entity_id
_entity_poly.type
_entity_poly.pdbx_seq_one_letter_code
_entity_poly.pdbx_strand_id
1 'polypeptide(L)'
;MAALAPVVLLALVPLAAAAQARDGYPAARHGGNYMYNYYIPPAPSSTPWHPAWHPDGGSIAVAMSGSIWSVDPSTGVADELTAGPAYHSSPAYSPDGRWLVYTADEAGSRVNLRVLDTQGG
;
A
#
# COMPACT_ATOMS: atom_id res chain seq x y z
N MET A 1 -56.67 5.20 41.84
CA MET A 1 -56.23 3.82 41.53
C MET A 1 -55.67 3.83 40.11
N ALA A 2 -54.35 3.81 39.93
CA ALA A 2 -53.72 3.78 38.61
C ALA A 2 -52.98 2.44 38.44
N ALA A 3 -53.36 1.72 37.39
CA ALA A 3 -52.91 0.36 37.10
C ALA A 3 -51.51 0.34 36.48
N LEU A 4 -50.68 -0.59 36.95
CA LEU A 4 -49.37 -0.94 36.41
C LEU A 4 -49.54 -1.68 35.07
N ALA A 5 -48.78 -1.30 34.04
CA ALA A 5 -48.57 -2.09 32.84
C ALA A 5 -47.07 -2.50 32.76
N PRO A 6 -46.73 -3.77 32.45
CA PRO A 6 -45.37 -4.27 32.50
C PRO A 6 -44.69 -4.37 31.12
N VAL A 7 -43.37 -4.65 31.15
CA VAL A 7 -42.53 -5.22 30.07
C VAL A 7 -42.04 -4.15 29.06
N VAL A 8 -40.74 -4.01 28.77
CA VAL A 8 -39.84 -4.97 28.11
C VAL A 8 -38.42 -4.87 28.66
N LEU A 9 -37.86 -6.01 29.08
CA LEU A 9 -36.43 -6.15 29.38
C LEU A 9 -35.69 -6.44 28.06
N LEU A 10 -34.93 -5.46 27.57
CA LEU A 10 -34.04 -5.64 26.41
C LEU A 10 -32.85 -6.49 26.85
N ALA A 11 -32.85 -7.77 26.45
CA ALA A 11 -31.68 -8.62 26.60
C ALA A 11 -30.60 -8.18 25.60
N LEU A 12 -29.50 -7.62 26.12
CA LEU A 12 -28.27 -7.38 25.37
C LEU A 12 -27.61 -8.72 25.06
N VAL A 13 -27.71 -9.15 23.81
CA VAL A 13 -26.91 -10.27 23.30
C VAL A 13 -25.47 -9.75 23.12
N PRO A 14 -24.44 -10.35 23.73
CA PRO A 14 -23.07 -9.96 23.45
C PRO A 14 -22.75 -10.38 22.02
N LEU A 15 -22.42 -9.41 21.17
CA LEU A 15 -21.87 -9.66 19.85
C LEU A 15 -20.48 -10.26 20.07
N ALA A 16 -20.38 -11.59 20.10
CA ALA A 16 -19.09 -12.25 19.93
C ALA A 16 -18.60 -11.87 18.53
N ALA A 17 -17.72 -10.89 18.44
CA ALA A 17 -16.92 -10.65 17.26
C ALA A 17 -16.05 -11.90 17.09
N ALA A 18 -16.57 -12.89 16.37
CA ALA A 18 -15.72 -13.89 15.75
C ALA A 18 -14.77 -13.09 14.87
N ALA A 19 -13.52 -12.96 15.31
CA ALA A 19 -12.46 -12.49 14.45
C ALA A 19 -12.48 -13.41 13.25
N GLN A 20 -12.96 -12.91 12.12
CA GLN A 20 -12.91 -13.65 10.88
C GLN A 20 -11.45 -14.01 10.69
N ALA A 21 -11.14 -15.31 10.72
CA ALA A 21 -9.85 -15.78 10.24
C ALA A 21 -9.76 -15.25 8.81
N ARG A 22 -8.96 -14.18 8.63
CA ARG A 22 -8.72 -13.62 7.32
C ARG A 22 -7.79 -14.60 6.67
N ASP A 23 -8.36 -15.48 5.86
CA ASP A 23 -7.59 -16.33 4.98
C ASP A 23 -6.58 -15.43 4.27
N GLY A 24 -5.29 -15.69 4.53
CA GLY A 24 -4.22 -14.97 3.89
C GLY A 24 -4.34 -15.07 2.38
N TYR A 25 -3.84 -14.07 1.67
CA TYR A 25 -3.88 -14.08 0.21
C TYR A 25 -3.16 -15.34 -0.31
N PRO A 26 -3.84 -16.22 -1.07
CA PRO A 26 -3.32 -17.58 -1.35
C PRO A 26 -2.03 -17.60 -2.19
N ALA A 27 -1.63 -16.46 -2.76
CA ALA A 27 -0.39 -16.32 -3.53
C ALA A 27 0.82 -15.83 -2.71
N ALA A 28 0.64 -15.35 -1.47
CA ALA A 28 1.72 -14.79 -0.67
C ALA A 28 2.53 -15.92 -0.01
N ARG A 29 3.64 -16.32 -0.63
CA ARG A 29 4.50 -17.38 -0.09
C ARG A 29 5.44 -16.91 1.03
N HIS A 30 5.79 -15.61 1.08
CA HIS A 30 6.54 -14.97 2.17
C HIS A 30 6.16 -13.48 2.29
N GLY A 31 6.34 -12.90 3.50
CA GLY A 31 6.11 -11.47 3.79
C GLY A 31 5.04 -11.28 4.87
N GLY A 32 5.36 -10.54 5.93
CA GLY A 32 4.39 -10.14 6.95
C GLY A 32 3.23 -9.33 6.36
N ASN A 33 2.14 -9.21 7.10
CA ASN A 33 0.89 -8.63 6.64
C ASN A 33 1.07 -7.24 5.99
N TYR A 34 1.04 -7.21 4.66
CA TYR A 34 0.96 -6.02 3.80
C TYR A 34 -0.19 -5.07 4.17
N MET A 35 -1.15 -5.56 4.96
CA MET A 35 -2.35 -4.83 5.35
C MET A 35 -2.08 -3.57 6.18
N TYR A 36 -1.04 -3.52 7.02
CA TYR A 36 -0.83 -2.34 7.89
C TYR A 36 -0.46 -1.07 7.09
N ASN A 37 0.28 -1.23 5.99
CA ASN A 37 0.70 -0.12 5.13
C ASN A 37 -0.30 0.20 4.02
N TYR A 38 -1.28 -0.68 3.76
CA TYR A 38 -2.26 -0.51 2.68
C TYR A 38 -3.48 0.32 3.12
N TYR A 39 -3.84 0.30 4.40
CA TYR A 39 -5.04 1.00 4.90
C TYR A 39 -4.76 2.40 5.46
N ILE A 40 -3.51 2.72 5.78
CA ILE A 40 -3.12 4.06 6.18
C ILE A 40 -1.97 4.46 5.28
N PRO A 41 -2.13 5.47 4.40
CA PRO A 41 -1.00 5.99 3.65
C PRO A 41 0.01 6.50 4.69
N PRO A 42 1.22 5.93 4.76
CA PRO A 42 2.22 6.49 5.65
C PRO A 42 2.47 7.92 5.20
N ALA A 43 2.69 8.80 6.18
CA ALA A 43 3.11 10.16 5.91
C ALA A 43 4.27 10.12 4.91
N PRO A 44 4.35 11.07 3.96
CA PRO A 44 5.49 11.17 3.04
C PRO A 44 6.78 11.06 3.83
N SER A 45 7.45 9.92 3.71
CA SER A 45 8.59 9.60 4.56
C SER A 45 9.88 9.74 3.75
N SER A 46 10.93 10.25 4.37
CA SER A 46 12.28 10.30 3.77
C SER A 46 12.97 8.93 3.77
N THR A 47 12.35 7.91 4.35
CA THR A 47 12.89 6.55 4.45
C THR A 47 12.41 5.76 3.24
N PRO A 48 13.28 5.04 2.51
CA PRO A 48 12.86 4.19 1.40
C PRO A 48 12.04 2.99 1.89
N TRP A 49 10.96 2.68 1.19
CA TRP A 49 10.00 1.63 1.51
C TRP A 49 9.42 1.02 0.23
N HIS A 50 8.77 -0.15 0.34
CA HIS A 50 8.26 -0.91 -0.80
C HIS A 50 9.29 -1.20 -1.92
N PRO A 51 10.43 -1.85 -1.60
CA PRO A 51 11.46 -2.11 -2.60
C PRO A 51 10.98 -3.09 -3.67
N ALA A 52 11.28 -2.79 -4.93
CA ALA A 52 11.11 -3.66 -6.07
C ALA A 52 12.37 -3.67 -6.93
N TRP A 53 12.98 -4.85 -7.09
CA TRP A 53 14.15 -5.03 -7.95
C TRP A 53 13.77 -4.88 -9.41
N HIS A 54 14.55 -4.11 -10.17
CA HIS A 54 14.49 -4.17 -11.62
C HIS A 54 14.93 -5.58 -12.10
N PRO A 55 14.34 -6.16 -13.15
CA PRO A 55 14.60 -7.55 -13.53
C PRO A 55 16.06 -7.86 -13.90
N ASP A 56 16.83 -6.86 -14.34
CA ASP A 56 18.27 -7.01 -14.62
C ASP A 56 19.15 -6.95 -13.35
N GLY A 57 18.59 -6.63 -12.19
CA GLY A 57 19.30 -6.50 -10.92
C GLY A 57 20.15 -5.22 -10.77
N GLY A 58 20.11 -4.29 -11.72
CA GLY A 58 20.92 -3.08 -11.72
C GLY A 58 20.36 -1.95 -10.86
N SER A 59 19.07 -1.99 -10.50
CA SER A 59 18.44 -0.96 -9.67
C SER A 59 17.30 -1.50 -8.82
N ILE A 60 16.93 -0.72 -7.80
CA ILE A 60 15.79 -0.97 -6.90
C ILE A 60 14.85 0.24 -6.97
N ALA A 61 13.61 0.04 -7.40
CA ALA A 61 12.57 1.04 -7.22
C ALA A 61 12.11 1.05 -5.76
N VAL A 62 12.05 2.22 -5.16
CA VAL A 62 11.56 2.44 -3.79
C VAL A 62 10.57 3.59 -3.78
N ALA A 63 9.58 3.52 -2.91
CA ALA A 63 8.82 4.71 -2.56
C ALA A 63 9.66 5.52 -1.57
N MET A 64 9.78 6.84 -1.76
CA MET A 64 10.51 7.75 -0.86
C MET A 64 10.12 9.19 -1.16
N SER A 65 10.02 10.03 -0.12
CA SER A 65 9.76 11.48 -0.26
C SER A 65 8.50 11.84 -1.07
N GLY A 66 7.51 10.95 -1.11
CA GLY A 66 6.26 11.16 -1.86
C GLY A 66 6.24 10.57 -3.27
N SER A 67 7.38 10.11 -3.77
CA SER A 67 7.59 9.67 -5.15
C SER A 67 8.14 8.25 -5.22
N ILE A 68 8.19 7.69 -6.42
CA ILE A 68 9.03 6.53 -6.71
C ILE A 68 10.41 7.00 -7.14
N TRP A 69 11.43 6.37 -6.57
CA TRP A 69 12.84 6.59 -6.84
C TRP A 69 13.48 5.30 -7.32
N SER A 70 14.41 5.39 -8.25
CA SER A 70 15.33 4.31 -8.63
C SER A 70 16.60 4.46 -7.82
N VAL A 71 17.07 3.40 -7.18
CA VAL A 71 18.33 3.39 -6.44
C VAL A 71 19.28 2.39 -7.07
N ASP A 72 20.48 2.83 -7.44
CA ASP A 72 21.58 1.94 -7.78
C ASP A 72 22.17 1.36 -6.48
N PRO A 73 22.05 0.05 -6.22
CA PRO A 73 22.51 -0.56 -4.98
C PRO A 73 24.04 -0.60 -4.85
N SER A 74 24.78 -0.44 -5.96
CA SER A 74 26.24 -0.46 -5.97
C SER A 74 26.86 0.89 -5.63
N THR A 75 26.20 1.99 -6.02
CA THR A 75 26.69 3.36 -5.80
C THR A 75 25.91 4.12 -4.74
N GLY A 76 24.66 3.73 -4.46
CA GLY A 76 23.73 4.45 -3.61
C GLY A 76 23.12 5.69 -4.26
N VAL A 77 23.39 5.94 -5.54
CA VAL A 77 22.76 7.04 -6.30
C VAL A 77 21.26 6.76 -6.43
N ALA A 78 20.45 7.78 -6.19
CA ALA A 78 19.00 7.71 -6.26
C ALA A 78 18.44 8.77 -7.22
N ASP A 79 17.66 8.32 -8.20
CA ASP A 79 17.02 9.16 -9.21
C ASP A 79 15.49 9.14 -9.02
N GLU A 80 14.85 10.30 -9.04
CA GLU A 80 13.39 10.39 -8.94
C GLU A 80 12.75 9.97 -10.27
N LEU A 81 11.92 8.92 -10.25
CA LEU A 81 11.25 8.38 -11.45
C LEU A 81 9.89 9.01 -11.71
N THR A 82 9.25 9.54 -10.66
CA THR A 82 7.91 10.12 -10.74
C THR A 82 7.86 11.40 -9.95
N ALA A 83 7.08 12.39 -10.40
CA ALA A 83 6.81 13.58 -9.60
C ALA A 83 5.32 13.94 -9.66
N GLY A 84 4.85 14.70 -8.69
CA GLY A 84 3.49 15.23 -8.68
C GLY A 84 2.91 15.42 -7.27
N PRO A 85 1.65 15.90 -7.20
CA PRO A 85 0.98 16.15 -5.92
C PRO A 85 0.42 14.88 -5.25
N ALA A 86 0.35 13.77 -5.98
CA ALA A 86 -0.11 12.49 -5.45
C ALA A 86 1.02 11.77 -4.71
N TYR A 87 0.66 10.94 -3.75
CA TYR A 87 1.60 10.06 -3.07
C TYR A 87 1.81 8.79 -3.89
N HIS A 88 3.04 8.53 -4.31
CA HIS A 88 3.37 7.35 -5.11
C HIS A 88 3.98 6.25 -4.25
N SER A 89 3.50 5.01 -4.41
CA SER A 89 3.92 3.88 -3.59
C SER A 89 3.79 2.53 -4.32
N SER A 90 4.27 1.45 -3.67
CA SER A 90 4.14 0.06 -4.13
C SER A 90 4.58 -0.16 -5.59
N PRO A 91 5.83 0.21 -5.95
CA PRO A 91 6.34 0.00 -7.29
C PRO A 91 6.43 -1.51 -7.60
N ALA A 92 6.21 -1.87 -8.86
CA ALA A 92 6.50 -3.19 -9.39
C ALA A 92 6.91 -3.09 -10.87
N TYR A 93 8.05 -3.66 -11.21
CA TYR A 93 8.52 -3.70 -12.60
C TYR A 93 7.80 -4.79 -13.40
N SER A 94 7.60 -4.54 -14.68
CA SER A 94 7.27 -5.60 -15.64
C SER A 94 8.43 -6.59 -15.78
N PRO A 95 8.18 -7.82 -16.22
CA PRO A 95 9.24 -8.83 -16.37
C PRO A 95 10.36 -8.43 -17.33
N ASP A 96 10.06 -7.59 -18.31
CA ASP A 96 11.01 -7.02 -19.27
C ASP A 96 11.68 -5.72 -18.79
N GLY A 97 11.32 -5.22 -17.60
CA GLY A 97 11.88 -4.02 -16.97
C GLY A 97 11.42 -2.69 -17.58
N ARG A 98 10.78 -2.72 -18.76
CA ARG A 98 10.37 -1.51 -19.50
C ARG A 98 9.28 -0.70 -18.79
N TRP A 99 8.42 -1.35 -18.03
CA TRP A 99 7.30 -0.70 -17.38
C TRP A 99 7.44 -0.80 -15.87
N LEU A 100 7.02 0.27 -15.19
CA LEU A 100 6.85 0.28 -13.75
C LEU A 100 5.40 0.63 -13.43
N VAL A 101 4.69 -0.30 -12.80
CA VAL A 101 3.38 0.00 -12.21
C VAL A 101 3.57 0.50 -10.78
N TYR A 102 2.77 1.47 -10.37
CA TYR A 102 2.78 2.00 -9.00
C TYR A 102 1.39 2.51 -8.61
N THR A 103 1.16 2.60 -7.31
CA THR A 103 -0.05 3.20 -6.74
C THR A 103 0.12 4.71 -6.64
N ALA A 104 -0.86 5.49 -7.10
CA ALA A 104 -0.94 6.93 -6.89
C ALA A 104 -2.17 7.26 -6.03
N ASP A 105 -1.92 7.89 -4.89
CA ASP A 105 -2.94 8.30 -3.93
C ASP A 105 -3.07 9.83 -3.90
N GLU A 106 -4.23 10.34 -4.31
CA GLU A 106 -4.60 11.75 -4.28
C GLU A 106 -5.18 12.13 -2.91
N ALA A 107 -4.33 12.10 -1.87
CA ALA A 107 -4.68 12.49 -0.49
C ALA A 107 -5.91 11.76 0.09
N GLY A 108 -6.05 10.47 -0.20
CA GLY A 108 -7.13 9.60 0.24
C GLY A 108 -8.45 9.79 -0.52
N SER A 109 -8.54 10.78 -1.42
CA SER A 109 -9.76 11.02 -2.21
C SER A 109 -9.91 10.02 -3.35
N ARG A 110 -8.78 9.57 -3.91
CA ARG A 110 -8.75 8.63 -5.02
C ARG A 110 -7.42 7.90 -5.06
N VAL A 111 -7.47 6.57 -5.20
CA VAL A 111 -6.30 5.71 -5.32
C VAL A 111 -6.39 4.97 -6.65
N ASN A 112 -5.36 5.12 -7.49
CA ASN A 112 -5.31 4.51 -8.82
C ASN A 112 -3.97 3.79 -9.04
N LEU A 113 -3.96 2.82 -9.95
CA LEU A 113 -2.72 2.29 -10.51
C LEU A 113 -2.29 3.17 -11.69
N ARG A 114 -1.00 3.49 -11.75
CA ARG A 114 -0.36 4.20 -12.86
C ARG A 114 0.81 3.40 -13.39
N VAL A 115 1.16 3.65 -14.64
CA VAL A 115 2.26 2.98 -15.35
C VAL A 115 3.23 4.05 -15.84
N LEU A 116 4.52 3.81 -15.66
CA LEU A 116 5.64 4.61 -16.15
C LEU A 116 6.46 3.76 -17.14
N ASP A 117 6.87 4.34 -18.27
CA ASP A 117 7.92 3.76 -19.14
C ASP A 117 9.27 4.11 -18.51
N THR A 118 10.08 3.10 -18.19
CA THR A 118 11.37 3.28 -17.51
C THR A 118 12.49 3.62 -18.49
N GLN A 119 12.24 3.48 -19.79
CA GLN A 119 13.19 3.78 -20.87
C GLN A 119 12.88 5.12 -21.56
N GLY A 120 11.63 5.57 -21.48
CA GLY A 120 11.20 6.88 -21.97
C GLY A 120 11.09 7.87 -20.82
N GLY A 121 12.12 8.71 -20.65
CA GLY A 121 12.10 9.81 -19.68
C GLY A 121 11.00 10.83 -19.93
#